data_AF-Q6ZXY3-F1
#
_entry.id   AF-Q6ZXY3-F1
#
_cell.length_a   1.000
_cell.length_b   1.000
_cell.length_c   1.000
_cell.angle_alpha   90.00
_cell.angle_beta   90.00
_cell.angle_gamma   90.00
#
_symmetry.space_group_name_H-M   'P 1'
#
loop_
_entity.id
_entity.type
_entity.pdbx_description
1 polymer ?
#
loop_
_entity_poly.entity_id
_entity_poly.type
_entity_poly.pdbx_seq_one_letter_code
_entity_poly.pdbx_strand_id
1 'polypeptide(L)'
;MKTLLRHGLAVFLALSTLLIMYSSMGSEKDQKYLRGTNITRASRHKESLSDPVLEGYISISDHKPLKMHCKTCALVTSSGHLLGSKQGNKIDQTECVIRMNDAPTRGYGQDVGNKTSLRVIAHSSIQRILRNRNELLNMSQGTVFIFWGPSNYMRRDGKGLLYNNLQLINKILPRLKVHIITRHKMLQFDDLFKKEIGKDRKISNTWLSTGWFTMSIALELCDRINVYGMVPPDFCRAPNHTLVPYHYYEPMGPDECTMYISHERGRKGSHHRFITEKRVFANWARTFNIHFFQPDWKPDSHSGKHMIIKPTF
;
A
#
# COMPACT_ATOMS: atom_id res chain seq x y z
N MET A 1 18.67 -68.17 16.90
CA MET A 1 18.32 -66.73 17.03
C MET A 1 19.17 -65.93 18.04
N LYS A 2 20.23 -66.50 18.67
CA LYS A 2 21.15 -65.75 19.56
C LYS A 2 22.52 -65.42 18.93
N THR A 3 22.81 -65.93 17.74
CA THR A 3 24.09 -65.74 17.02
C THR A 3 24.08 -64.59 16.02
N LEU A 4 22.91 -64.18 15.50
CA LEU A 4 22.74 -63.03 14.60
C LEU A 4 22.78 -61.67 15.34
N LEU A 5 22.44 -61.61 16.62
CA LEU A 5 22.49 -60.37 17.40
C LEU A 5 23.92 -59.97 17.83
N ARG A 6 24.84 -60.94 17.94
CA ARG A 6 26.25 -60.68 18.32
C ARG A 6 27.11 -60.13 17.19
N HIS A 7 26.75 -60.42 15.93
CA HIS A 7 27.46 -59.90 14.76
C HIS A 7 27.06 -58.46 14.41
N GLY A 8 25.80 -58.06 14.68
CA GLY A 8 25.34 -56.68 14.46
C GLY A 8 25.95 -55.66 15.43
N LEU A 9 26.21 -56.04 16.68
CA LEU A 9 26.79 -55.15 17.69
C LEU A 9 28.30 -54.89 17.47
N ALA A 10 29.03 -55.87 16.93
CA ALA A 10 30.47 -55.75 16.68
C ALA A 10 30.78 -54.83 15.49
N VAL A 11 29.93 -54.81 14.46
CA VAL A 11 30.10 -53.93 13.29
C VAL A 11 29.83 -52.45 13.64
N PHE A 12 28.91 -52.19 14.58
CA PHE A 12 28.58 -50.82 15.01
C PHE A 12 29.69 -50.15 15.85
N LEU A 13 30.43 -50.93 16.64
CA LEU A 13 31.54 -50.43 17.47
C LEU A 13 32.82 -50.15 16.66
N ALA A 14 33.03 -50.85 15.53
CA ALA A 14 34.18 -50.62 14.66
C ALA A 14 34.02 -49.35 13.79
N LEU A 15 32.79 -48.99 13.40
CA LEU A 15 32.52 -47.78 12.60
C LEU A 15 32.59 -46.49 13.42
N SER A 16 32.21 -46.52 14.71
CA SER A 16 32.29 -45.34 15.58
C SER A 16 33.72 -44.99 15.98
N THR A 17 34.61 -45.99 16.11
CA THR A 17 36.02 -45.78 16.43
C THR A 17 36.82 -45.23 15.23
N LEU A 18 36.46 -45.58 13.99
CA LEU A 18 37.11 -45.03 12.79
C LEU A 18 36.78 -43.54 12.55
N LEU A 19 35.56 -43.10 12.88
CA LEU A 19 35.13 -41.70 12.71
C LEU A 19 35.76 -40.75 13.76
N ILE A 20 36.06 -41.27 14.96
CA ILE A 20 36.74 -40.50 16.02
C ILE A 20 38.24 -40.35 15.73
N MET A 21 38.87 -41.34 15.09
CA MET A 21 40.29 -41.24 14.68
C MET A 21 40.49 -40.33 13.46
N TYR A 22 39.50 -40.21 12.56
CA TYR A 22 39.57 -39.31 11.40
C TYR A 22 39.34 -37.83 11.77
N SER A 23 38.70 -37.55 12.90
CA SER A 23 38.48 -36.19 13.40
C SER A 23 39.61 -35.67 14.30
N SER A 24 40.60 -36.50 14.63
CA SER A 24 41.73 -36.14 15.51
C SER A 24 43.07 -35.88 14.78
N MET A 25 43.11 -35.95 13.44
CA MET A 25 44.34 -35.69 12.66
C MET A 25 44.08 -34.63 11.59
N GLY A 26 44.26 -33.36 11.95
CA GLY A 26 44.16 -32.24 11.00
C GLY A 26 44.18 -30.88 11.67
N SER A 27 45.13 -30.63 12.57
CA SER A 27 45.41 -29.30 13.14
C SER A 27 46.73 -28.76 12.57
N GLU A 28 46.79 -27.44 12.43
CA GLU A 28 48.00 -26.59 12.38
C GLU A 28 48.94 -26.74 11.18
N LYS A 29 48.88 -25.75 10.28
CA LYS A 29 50.05 -24.98 9.83
C LYS A 29 49.66 -23.78 8.97
N ASP A 30 49.99 -22.60 9.48
CA ASP A 30 50.58 -21.45 8.77
C ASP A 30 49.93 -20.10 9.07
N GLN A 31 50.45 -19.49 10.15
CA GLN A 31 50.38 -18.06 10.39
C GLN A 31 51.79 -17.54 10.72
N LYS A 32 52.51 -17.00 9.72
CA LYS A 32 53.33 -15.78 9.85
C LYS A 32 54.10 -15.44 8.56
N TYR A 33 54.21 -14.12 8.32
CA TYR A 33 55.01 -13.39 7.32
C TYR A 33 54.39 -13.15 5.93
N LEU A 34 53.58 -12.10 5.82
CA LEU A 34 53.99 -10.92 5.05
C LEU A 34 53.22 -9.67 5.51
N ARG A 35 53.95 -8.56 5.51
CA ARG A 35 53.77 -7.34 6.29
C ARG A 35 53.19 -6.25 5.37
N GLY A 36 52.11 -5.61 5.82
CA GLY A 36 51.82 -4.21 5.53
C GLY A 36 51.05 -3.87 4.25
N THR A 37 49.74 -3.62 4.40
CA THR A 37 49.08 -2.39 3.93
C THR A 37 47.79 -2.20 4.72
N ASN A 38 47.75 -1.17 5.58
CA ASN A 38 46.54 -0.74 6.27
C ASN A 38 45.57 -0.13 5.25
N ILE A 39 44.53 -0.88 4.88
CA ILE A 39 43.29 -0.29 4.39
C ILE A 39 42.22 -0.70 5.39
N THR A 40 41.87 0.23 6.28
CA THR A 40 40.70 0.13 7.14
C THR A 40 39.47 0.02 6.25
N ARG A 41 39.05 -1.21 5.94
CA ARG A 41 37.72 -1.48 5.41
C ARG A 41 36.76 -1.17 6.54
N ALA A 42 36.30 0.09 6.58
CA ALA A 42 35.21 0.50 7.43
C ALA A 42 34.07 -0.49 7.24
N SER A 43 33.85 -1.33 8.26
CA SER A 43 32.65 -2.13 8.38
C SER A 43 31.49 -1.14 8.41
N ARG A 44 30.86 -0.94 7.25
CA ARG A 44 29.58 -0.26 7.15
C ARG A 44 28.60 -1.18 7.86
N HIS A 45 28.46 -1.01 9.17
CA HIS A 45 27.26 -1.40 9.88
C HIS A 45 26.11 -0.76 9.10
N LYS A 46 25.40 -1.58 8.33
CA LYS A 46 24.14 -1.20 7.74
C LYS A 46 23.18 -1.14 8.92
N GLU A 47 23.14 0.01 9.59
CA GLU A 47 22.03 0.35 10.47
C GLU A 47 20.76 0.01 9.70
N SER A 48 20.02 -0.96 10.21
CA SER A 48 18.64 -1.20 9.81
C SER A 48 17.89 0.07 10.18
N LEU A 49 17.84 1.04 9.26
CA LEU A 49 16.97 2.20 9.37
C LEU A 49 15.58 1.66 9.65
N SER A 50 15.09 1.82 10.87
CA SER A 50 13.73 1.40 11.20
C SER A 50 12.77 2.15 10.29
N ASP A 51 11.72 1.47 9.83
CA ASP A 51 10.70 2.11 9.00
C ASP A 51 10.27 3.45 9.61
N PRO A 52 10.17 4.52 8.81
CA PRO A 52 9.72 5.81 9.27
C PRO A 52 8.33 5.69 9.92
N VAL A 53 8.13 6.54 10.93
CA VAL A 53 6.84 6.67 11.62
C VAL A 53 5.94 7.57 10.78
N LEU A 54 4.77 7.09 10.41
CA LEU A 54 3.75 7.87 9.73
C LEU A 54 2.81 8.45 10.79
N GLU A 55 2.95 9.75 11.03
CA GLU A 55 2.15 10.46 12.03
C GLU A 55 0.69 10.60 11.59
N GLY A 56 -0.20 10.49 12.59
CA GLY A 56 -1.63 10.65 12.38
C GLY A 56 -2.37 9.43 11.83
N TYR A 57 -1.70 8.30 11.63
CA TYR A 57 -2.30 6.99 11.34
C TYR A 57 -2.13 6.06 12.54
N ILE A 58 -3.16 5.96 13.39
CA ILE A 58 -3.03 5.26 14.67
C ILE A 58 -3.71 3.90 14.66
N SER A 59 -3.05 2.93 15.27
CA SER A 59 -3.60 1.59 15.50
C SER A 59 -4.84 1.63 16.41
N ILE A 60 -5.83 0.81 16.11
CA ILE A 60 -7.02 0.63 16.96
C ILE A 60 -6.69 -0.14 18.23
N SER A 61 -5.69 -1.03 18.21
CA SER A 61 -5.37 -1.91 19.32
C SER A 61 -4.55 -1.23 20.42
N ASP A 62 -3.49 -0.50 20.03
CA ASP A 62 -2.50 0.07 20.97
C ASP A 62 -2.25 1.58 20.76
N HIS A 63 -2.98 2.22 19.84
CA HIS A 63 -2.90 3.65 19.55
C HIS A 63 -1.52 4.15 19.13
N LYS A 64 -0.61 3.26 18.75
CA LYS A 64 0.70 3.63 18.21
C LYS A 64 0.56 4.09 16.76
N PRO A 65 1.43 5.01 16.31
CA PRO A 65 1.48 5.41 14.91
C PRO A 65 1.97 4.26 14.03
N LEU A 66 1.51 4.24 12.78
CA LEU A 66 1.93 3.28 11.77
C LEU A 66 3.42 3.43 11.46
N LYS A 67 4.15 2.32 11.42
CA LYS A 67 5.52 2.24 10.91
C LYS A 67 5.52 1.40 9.64
N MET A 68 5.81 2.02 8.51
CA MET A 68 5.81 1.33 7.22
C MET A 68 6.53 2.17 6.16
N HIS A 69 7.46 1.59 5.40
CA HIS A 69 8.02 2.22 4.21
C HIS A 69 8.21 1.19 3.12
N CYS A 70 8.11 1.65 1.87
CA CYS A 70 8.38 0.82 0.71
C CYS A 70 9.16 1.64 -0.31
N LYS A 71 10.18 1.04 -0.93
CA LYS A 71 10.91 1.69 -2.03
C LYS A 71 10.03 1.84 -3.25
N THR A 72 9.20 0.84 -3.55
CA THR A 72 8.29 0.91 -4.70
C THR A 72 6.90 0.44 -4.33
N CYS A 73 5.91 1.26 -4.67
CA CYS A 73 4.50 0.98 -4.48
C CYS A 73 3.77 0.83 -5.81
N ALA A 74 2.87 -0.14 -5.88
CA ALA A 74 1.84 -0.23 -6.92
C ALA A 74 0.53 0.24 -6.30
N LEU A 75 0.03 1.40 -6.72
CA LEU A 75 -1.28 1.90 -6.32
C LEU A 75 -2.29 1.49 -7.39
N VAL A 76 -3.15 0.56 -7.03
CA VAL A 76 -4.16 0.01 -7.95
C VAL A 76 -5.49 0.72 -7.66
N THR A 77 -5.99 1.50 -8.62
CA THR A 77 -7.30 2.13 -8.50
C THR A 77 -8.42 1.08 -8.68
N SER A 78 -9.67 1.54 -8.66
CA SER A 78 -10.82 0.70 -8.99
C SER A 78 -11.25 0.80 -10.46
N SER A 79 -10.56 1.57 -11.31
CA SER A 79 -11.04 1.89 -12.67
C SER A 79 -11.25 0.67 -13.58
N GLY A 80 -12.27 0.71 -14.43
CA GLY A 80 -12.50 -0.28 -15.48
C GLY A 80 -11.39 -0.36 -16.53
N HIS A 81 -10.50 0.63 -16.63
CA HIS A 81 -9.32 0.59 -17.50
C HIS A 81 -8.34 -0.55 -17.17
N LEU A 82 -8.47 -1.17 -16.00
CA LEU A 82 -7.67 -2.33 -15.61
C LEU A 82 -8.13 -3.61 -16.31
N LEU A 83 -9.38 -3.72 -16.76
CA LEU A 83 -9.91 -4.92 -17.39
C LEU A 83 -9.15 -5.27 -18.69
N GLY A 84 -8.70 -6.53 -18.79
CA GLY A 84 -7.93 -7.03 -19.93
C GLY A 84 -6.49 -6.52 -20.00
N SER A 85 -6.01 -5.76 -19.02
CA SER A 85 -4.66 -5.18 -19.01
C SER A 85 -3.54 -6.21 -18.79
N LYS A 86 -3.85 -7.37 -18.19
CA LYS A 86 -2.91 -8.44 -17.85
C LYS A 86 -1.73 -7.99 -16.97
N GLN A 87 -1.89 -6.93 -16.18
CA GLN A 87 -0.83 -6.35 -15.37
C GLN A 87 -0.62 -7.06 -14.02
N GLY A 88 -1.43 -8.06 -13.68
CA GLY A 88 -1.47 -8.64 -12.35
C GLY A 88 -0.11 -9.15 -11.86
N ASN A 89 0.65 -9.83 -12.72
CA ASN A 89 1.99 -10.31 -12.38
C ASN A 89 2.96 -9.16 -12.06
N LYS A 90 2.91 -8.06 -12.84
CA LYS A 90 3.77 -6.89 -12.63
C LYS A 90 3.40 -6.16 -11.33
N ILE A 91 2.10 -6.06 -11.04
CA ILE A 91 1.60 -5.48 -9.78
C ILE A 91 2.10 -6.30 -8.59
N ASP A 92 1.95 -7.63 -8.63
CA ASP A 92 2.31 -8.52 -7.51
C ASP A 92 3.82 -8.58 -7.22
N GLN A 93 4.66 -8.32 -8.23
CA GLN A 93 6.11 -8.18 -8.08
C GLN A 93 6.54 -6.89 -7.35
N THR A 94 5.65 -5.92 -7.21
CA THR A 94 5.97 -4.66 -6.52
C THR A 94 6.05 -4.88 -5.01
N GLU A 95 7.00 -4.23 -4.33
CA GLU A 95 7.24 -4.39 -2.88
C GLU A 95 5.96 -4.19 -2.06
N CYS A 96 5.24 -3.09 -2.30
CA CYS A 96 3.96 -2.81 -1.66
C CYS A 96 2.84 -2.59 -2.68
N VAL A 97 1.69 -3.24 -2.47
CA VAL A 97 0.50 -3.03 -3.28
C VAL A 97 -0.56 -2.32 -2.44
N ILE A 98 -0.99 -1.14 -2.88
CA ILE A 98 -1.98 -0.30 -2.22
C ILE A 98 -3.30 -0.40 -2.98
N ARG A 99 -4.38 -0.76 -2.27
CA ARG A 99 -5.75 -0.86 -2.82
C ARG A 99 -6.73 0.01 -2.05
N MET A 100 -7.91 0.22 -2.62
CA MET A 100 -8.94 1.08 -2.04
C MET A 100 -10.23 0.32 -1.75
N ASN A 101 -10.88 0.66 -0.64
CA ASN A 101 -12.25 0.24 -0.30
C ASN A 101 -12.44 -1.28 -0.45
N ASP A 102 -13.51 -1.70 -1.10
CA ASP A 102 -13.93 -3.07 -1.34
C ASP A 102 -13.51 -3.62 -2.72
N ALA A 103 -12.53 -2.98 -3.38
CA ALA A 103 -12.04 -3.45 -4.67
C ALA A 103 -11.46 -4.88 -4.56
N PRO A 104 -12.04 -5.90 -5.23
CA PRO A 104 -11.68 -7.29 -5.03
C PRO A 104 -10.53 -7.72 -5.95
N THR A 105 -9.71 -8.67 -5.49
CA THR A 105 -8.69 -9.31 -6.36
C THR A 105 -9.18 -10.63 -6.96
N ARG A 106 -10.02 -11.36 -6.23
CA ARG A 106 -10.55 -12.65 -6.67
C ARG A 106 -11.38 -12.48 -7.95
N GLY A 107 -11.05 -13.27 -8.97
CA GLY A 107 -11.67 -13.18 -10.31
C GLY A 107 -11.04 -12.14 -11.23
N TYR A 108 -10.20 -11.25 -10.71
CA TYR A 108 -9.55 -10.17 -11.46
C TYR A 108 -8.02 -10.27 -11.44
N GLY A 109 -7.45 -11.29 -10.77
CA GLY A 109 -6.02 -11.39 -10.49
C GLY A 109 -5.11 -11.33 -11.71
N GLN A 110 -5.56 -11.73 -12.90
CA GLN A 110 -4.79 -11.58 -14.14
C GLN A 110 -4.50 -10.11 -14.47
N ASP A 111 -5.47 -9.24 -14.21
CA ASP A 111 -5.41 -7.82 -14.53
C ASP A 111 -4.90 -6.99 -13.35
N VAL A 112 -5.41 -7.26 -12.14
CA VAL A 112 -5.18 -6.42 -10.97
C VAL A 112 -4.23 -7.01 -9.94
N GLY A 113 -3.78 -8.26 -10.11
CA GLY A 113 -2.94 -8.98 -9.16
C GLY A 113 -3.71 -9.49 -7.93
N ASN A 114 -3.06 -10.31 -7.11
CA ASN A 114 -3.64 -10.88 -5.89
C ASN A 114 -3.03 -10.29 -4.60
N LYS A 115 -1.85 -9.66 -4.68
CA LYS A 115 -1.17 -9.08 -3.53
C LYS A 115 -1.89 -7.82 -3.06
N THR A 116 -1.96 -7.66 -1.74
CA THR A 116 -2.37 -6.42 -1.07
C THR A 116 -1.48 -6.24 0.16
N SER A 117 -0.77 -5.12 0.25
CA SER A 117 0.06 -4.76 1.41
C SER A 117 -0.66 -3.74 2.29
N LEU A 118 -1.36 -2.79 1.67
CA LEU A 118 -2.09 -1.71 2.31
C LEU A 118 -3.46 -1.53 1.66
N ARG A 119 -4.51 -1.35 2.45
CA ARG A 119 -5.85 -1.02 1.95
C ARG A 119 -6.41 0.21 2.66
N VAL A 120 -6.73 1.24 1.88
CA VAL A 120 -7.30 2.51 2.38
C VAL A 120 -8.81 2.48 2.18
N ILE A 121 -9.57 2.66 3.26
CA ILE A 121 -11.00 2.37 3.30
C ILE A 121 -11.79 3.56 3.82
N ALA A 122 -12.74 4.04 3.02
CA ALA A 122 -13.71 5.02 3.46
C ALA A 122 -14.76 4.41 4.39
N HIS A 123 -15.27 5.22 5.33
CA HIS A 123 -16.32 4.79 6.26
C HIS A 123 -17.56 4.21 5.56
N SER A 124 -17.91 4.73 4.39
CA SER A 124 -19.06 4.28 3.59
C SER A 124 -18.88 2.88 3.00
N SER A 125 -17.65 2.37 2.94
CA SER A 125 -17.32 1.06 2.37
C SER A 125 -17.33 -0.07 3.41
N ILE A 126 -17.43 0.25 4.71
CA ILE A 126 -17.32 -0.75 5.79
C ILE A 126 -18.34 -1.89 5.65
N GLN A 127 -19.58 -1.56 5.27
CA GLN A 127 -20.65 -2.55 5.16
C GLN A 127 -20.38 -3.56 4.04
N ARG A 128 -19.82 -3.10 2.91
CA ARG A 128 -19.47 -3.99 1.79
C ARG A 128 -18.31 -4.91 2.15
N ILE A 129 -17.29 -4.37 2.84
CA ILE A 129 -16.17 -5.17 3.34
C ILE A 129 -16.62 -6.22 4.36
N LEU A 130 -17.53 -5.85 5.27
CA LEU A 130 -18.04 -6.78 6.29
C LEU A 130 -18.97 -7.87 5.74
N ARG A 131 -19.57 -7.67 4.56
CA ARG A 131 -20.31 -8.72 3.85
C ARG A 131 -19.34 -9.76 3.27
N ASN A 132 -18.17 -9.33 2.79
CA ASN A 132 -17.14 -10.20 2.22
C ASN A 132 -16.12 -10.67 3.26
N ARG A 133 -16.59 -11.25 4.38
CA ARG A 133 -15.74 -11.65 5.53
C ARG A 133 -14.60 -12.59 5.14
N ASN A 134 -14.83 -13.50 4.20
CA ASN A 134 -13.80 -14.44 3.73
C ASN A 134 -12.63 -13.71 3.07
N GLU A 135 -12.88 -12.61 2.36
CA GLU A 135 -11.82 -11.80 1.77
C GLU A 135 -11.00 -11.09 2.87
N LEU A 136 -11.67 -10.53 3.88
CA LEU A 136 -11.01 -9.91 5.03
C LEU A 136 -10.13 -10.91 5.80
N LEU A 137 -10.61 -12.15 5.97
CA LEU A 137 -9.86 -13.24 6.60
C LEU A 137 -8.67 -13.68 5.75
N ASN A 138 -8.84 -13.81 4.44
CA ASN A 138 -7.76 -14.20 3.51
C ASN A 138 -6.69 -13.12 3.40
N MET A 139 -7.05 -11.84 3.51
CA MET A 139 -6.12 -10.71 3.52
C MET A 139 -5.34 -10.56 4.85
N SER A 140 -5.70 -11.31 5.91
CA SER A 140 -5.20 -11.08 7.27
C SER A 140 -3.70 -11.37 7.49
N GLN A 141 -3.01 -11.97 6.53
CA GLN A 141 -1.57 -12.20 6.63
C GLN A 141 -0.78 -10.95 6.21
N GLY A 142 -0.60 -10.03 7.15
CA GLY A 142 0.34 -8.91 7.03
C GLY A 142 -0.21 -7.63 6.41
N THR A 143 -1.39 -7.65 5.81
CA THR A 143 -2.05 -6.46 5.24
C THR A 143 -2.36 -5.41 6.31
N VAL A 144 -2.02 -4.16 6.02
CA VAL A 144 -2.40 -3.00 6.82
C VAL A 144 -3.71 -2.41 6.29
N PHE A 145 -4.64 -2.07 7.18
CA PHE A 145 -5.90 -1.44 6.82
C PHE A 145 -5.96 -0.05 7.46
N ILE A 146 -6.14 1.00 6.64
CA ILE A 146 -6.30 2.38 7.12
C ILE A 146 -7.73 2.83 6.82
N PHE A 147 -8.49 3.11 7.88
CA PHE A 147 -9.85 3.60 7.76
C PHE A 147 -9.93 5.12 7.94
N TRP A 148 -10.76 5.77 7.13
CA TRP A 148 -11.00 7.20 7.21
C TRP A 148 -12.51 7.50 7.15
N GLY A 149 -12.92 8.62 7.75
CA GLY A 149 -14.32 9.02 7.74
C GLY A 149 -14.58 10.36 8.42
N PRO A 150 -15.83 10.84 8.33
CA PRO A 150 -16.27 12.04 9.05
C PRO A 150 -16.03 11.93 10.55
N SER A 151 -15.72 13.05 11.22
CA SER A 151 -15.34 13.04 12.64
C SER A 151 -16.42 12.47 13.56
N ASN A 152 -17.70 12.57 13.22
CA ASN A 152 -18.80 11.96 13.97
C ASN A 152 -18.79 10.42 13.93
N TYR A 153 -18.32 9.80 12.85
CA TYR A 153 -18.17 8.35 12.75
C TYR A 153 -16.91 7.83 13.43
N MET A 154 -15.91 8.70 13.61
CA MET A 154 -14.57 8.36 14.14
C MET A 154 -14.38 8.73 15.62
N ARG A 155 -15.46 9.11 16.33
CA ARG A 155 -15.37 9.51 17.74
C ARG A 155 -14.98 8.33 18.63
N ARG A 156 -14.18 8.62 19.65
CA ARG A 156 -13.69 7.63 20.64
C ARG A 156 -14.48 7.60 21.94
N ASP A 157 -15.50 8.46 22.06
CA ASP A 157 -16.36 8.61 23.25
C ASP A 157 -17.53 7.62 23.28
N GLY A 158 -17.43 6.51 22.55
CA GLY A 158 -18.50 5.52 22.38
C GLY A 158 -19.60 5.92 21.39
N LYS A 159 -19.58 7.14 20.82
CA LYS A 159 -20.59 7.58 19.82
C LYS A 159 -20.12 7.43 18.37
N GLY A 160 -18.87 7.05 18.13
CA GLY A 160 -18.32 6.88 16.79
C GLY A 160 -18.64 5.50 16.21
N LEU A 161 -19.68 5.41 15.39
CA LEU A 161 -20.15 4.12 14.85
C LEU A 161 -19.05 3.31 14.15
N LEU A 162 -18.22 3.95 13.32
CA LEU A 162 -17.12 3.26 12.64
C LEU A 162 -16.05 2.86 13.64
N TYR A 163 -15.62 3.77 14.52
CA TYR A 163 -14.60 3.48 15.52
C TYR A 163 -14.99 2.27 16.41
N ASN A 164 -16.22 2.25 16.89
CA ASN A 164 -16.76 1.16 17.70
C ASN A 164 -16.76 -0.17 16.93
N ASN A 165 -17.17 -0.16 15.65
CA ASN A 165 -17.14 -1.35 14.80
C ASN A 165 -15.71 -1.86 14.59
N LEU A 166 -14.73 -0.97 14.38
CA LEU A 166 -13.33 -1.34 14.23
C LEU A 166 -12.75 -1.92 15.52
N GLN A 167 -13.14 -1.40 16.69
CA GLN A 167 -12.76 -1.99 17.97
C GLN A 167 -13.29 -3.43 18.11
N LEU A 168 -14.54 -3.68 17.70
CA LEU A 168 -15.10 -5.03 17.70
C LEU A 168 -14.36 -5.96 16.72
N ILE A 169 -14.07 -5.50 15.50
CA ILE A 169 -13.30 -6.27 14.52
C ILE A 169 -11.92 -6.61 15.07
N ASN A 170 -11.23 -5.66 15.70
CA ASN A 170 -9.93 -5.89 16.30
C ASN A 170 -9.97 -6.93 17.44
N LYS A 171 -11.08 -7.00 18.20
CA LYS A 171 -11.27 -8.05 19.21
C LYS A 171 -11.48 -9.43 18.59
N ILE A 172 -12.21 -9.51 17.47
CA ILE A 172 -12.51 -10.78 16.79
C ILE A 172 -11.31 -11.26 15.96
N LEU A 173 -10.59 -10.34 15.33
CA LEU A 173 -9.45 -10.60 14.43
C LEU A 173 -8.20 -9.85 14.93
N PRO A 174 -7.60 -10.27 16.06
CA PRO A 174 -6.50 -9.54 16.71
C PRO A 174 -5.21 -9.49 15.88
N ARG A 175 -5.08 -10.35 14.85
CA ARG A 175 -3.95 -10.32 13.90
C ARG A 175 -4.12 -9.27 12.81
N LEU A 176 -5.32 -8.71 12.64
CA LEU A 176 -5.60 -7.70 11.62
C LEU A 176 -4.97 -6.37 12.03
N LYS A 177 -4.13 -5.79 11.16
CA LYS A 177 -3.48 -4.51 11.43
C LYS A 177 -4.40 -3.34 11.06
N VAL A 178 -5.30 -2.99 11.98
CA VAL A 178 -6.31 -1.94 11.77
C VAL A 178 -5.83 -0.59 12.30
N HIS A 179 -5.79 0.40 11.42
CA HIS A 179 -5.43 1.78 11.72
C HIS A 179 -6.54 2.75 11.29
N ILE A 180 -6.54 3.93 11.90
CA ILE A 180 -7.44 5.03 11.53
C ILE A 180 -6.66 6.31 11.27
N ILE A 181 -7.20 7.14 10.38
CA ILE A 181 -6.71 8.50 10.19
C ILE A 181 -7.26 9.38 11.33
N THR A 182 -6.37 10.02 12.07
CA THR A 182 -6.74 10.93 13.17
C THR A 182 -7.46 12.18 12.65
N ARG A 183 -8.20 12.86 13.54
CA ARG A 183 -8.85 14.14 13.22
C ARG A 183 -7.84 15.19 12.75
N HIS A 184 -6.66 15.25 13.37
CA HIS A 184 -5.62 16.20 13.00
C HIS A 184 -5.10 15.92 11.59
N LYS A 185 -4.78 14.66 11.28
CA LYS A 185 -4.34 14.24 9.94
C LYS A 185 -5.39 14.49 8.86
N MET A 186 -6.67 14.29 9.18
CA MET A 186 -7.77 14.66 8.28
C MET A 186 -7.77 16.17 7.95
N LEU A 187 -7.49 17.04 8.91
CA LEU A 187 -7.38 18.48 8.66
C LEU A 187 -6.14 18.82 7.82
N GLN A 188 -5.01 18.13 8.04
CA GLN A 188 -3.81 18.30 7.21
C GLN A 188 -4.06 17.92 5.74
N PHE A 189 -4.87 16.89 5.47
CA PHE A 189 -5.28 16.57 4.10
C PHE A 189 -6.18 17.64 3.48
N ASP A 190 -7.04 18.27 4.28
CA ASP A 190 -7.87 19.40 3.83
C ASP A 190 -7.00 20.61 3.46
N ASP A 191 -6.00 20.91 4.30
CA ASP A 191 -5.05 22.00 4.09
C ASP A 191 -4.15 21.75 2.88
N LEU A 192 -3.72 20.50 2.66
CA LEU A 192 -3.01 20.11 1.44
C LEU A 192 -3.87 20.40 0.20
N PHE A 193 -5.12 19.95 0.20
CA PHE A 193 -6.01 20.17 -0.94
C PHE A 193 -6.21 21.67 -1.21
N LYS A 194 -6.41 22.45 -0.15
CA LYS A 194 -6.53 23.90 -0.23
C LYS A 194 -5.25 24.55 -0.78
N LYS A 195 -4.07 24.08 -0.37
CA LYS A 195 -2.78 24.59 -0.86
C LYS A 195 -2.58 24.30 -2.35
N GLU A 196 -2.94 23.10 -2.80
CA GLU A 196 -2.77 22.67 -4.19
C GLU A 196 -3.78 23.34 -5.14
N ILE A 197 -5.01 23.60 -4.68
CA ILE A 197 -6.10 24.11 -5.52
C ILE A 197 -6.40 25.60 -5.30
N GLY A 198 -5.96 26.17 -4.17
CA GLY A 198 -6.32 27.53 -3.74
C GLY A 198 -7.76 27.64 -3.21
N LYS A 199 -8.50 26.54 -3.04
CA LYS A 199 -9.90 26.53 -2.58
C LYS A 199 -10.14 25.52 -1.47
N ASP A 200 -10.87 25.94 -0.46
CA ASP A 200 -11.27 25.07 0.64
C ASP A 200 -12.40 24.13 0.21
N ARG A 201 -12.28 22.84 0.54
CA ARG A 201 -13.33 21.86 0.26
C ARG A 201 -14.63 22.12 1.04
N LYS A 202 -14.55 22.68 2.25
CA LYS A 202 -15.72 23.00 3.09
C LYS A 202 -16.52 24.14 2.46
N ILE A 203 -15.84 25.16 1.96
CA ILE A 203 -16.47 26.28 1.24
C ILE A 203 -17.14 25.77 -0.04
N SER A 204 -16.50 24.84 -0.76
CA SER A 204 -17.06 24.24 -1.97
C SER A 204 -18.04 23.07 -1.73
N ASN A 205 -18.34 22.76 -0.46
CA ASN A 205 -19.16 21.64 0.01
C ASN A 205 -18.82 20.30 -0.66
N THR A 206 -17.52 19.98 -0.74
CA THR A 206 -17.01 18.75 -1.38
C THR A 206 -16.31 17.84 -0.39
N TRP A 207 -16.24 16.55 -0.76
CA TRP A 207 -15.45 15.56 -0.04
C TRP A 207 -14.24 15.13 -0.88
N LEU A 208 -13.11 14.93 -0.21
CA LEU A 208 -11.94 14.30 -0.82
C LEU A 208 -12.26 12.83 -1.13
N SER A 209 -11.82 12.34 -2.27
CA SER A 209 -12.02 10.94 -2.63
C SER A 209 -11.09 10.01 -1.84
N THR A 210 -11.39 8.70 -1.82
CA THR A 210 -10.43 7.71 -1.32
C THR A 210 -9.12 7.74 -2.14
N GLY A 211 -9.19 8.11 -3.42
CA GLY A 211 -8.02 8.30 -4.28
C GLY A 211 -7.10 9.40 -3.77
N TRP A 212 -7.67 10.54 -3.31
CA TRP A 212 -6.90 11.62 -2.68
C TRP A 212 -6.14 11.15 -1.44
N PHE A 213 -6.83 10.50 -0.51
CA PHE A 213 -6.19 9.96 0.70
C PHE A 213 -5.10 8.94 0.34
N THR A 214 -5.38 8.06 -0.61
CA THR A 214 -4.43 6.99 -0.99
C THR A 214 -3.19 7.55 -1.68
N MET A 215 -3.33 8.51 -2.60
CA MET A 215 -2.19 9.18 -3.25
C MET A 215 -1.35 9.95 -2.24
N SER A 216 -1.99 10.66 -1.30
CA SER A 216 -1.29 11.41 -0.26
C SER A 216 -0.53 10.49 0.70
N ILE A 217 -1.15 9.38 1.13
CA ILE A 217 -0.49 8.33 1.93
C ILE A 217 0.70 7.74 1.17
N ALA A 218 0.54 7.45 -0.12
CA ALA A 218 1.62 6.87 -0.93
C ALA A 218 2.82 7.81 -1.06
N LEU A 219 2.64 9.14 -1.07
CA LEU A 219 3.75 10.11 -1.08
C LEU A 219 4.59 10.06 0.20
N GLU A 220 3.96 9.81 1.35
CA GLU A 220 4.63 9.65 2.64
C GLU A 220 5.33 8.29 2.76
N LEU A 221 4.72 7.24 2.20
CA LEU A 221 5.13 5.86 2.40
C LEU A 221 6.16 5.35 1.37
N CYS A 222 6.16 5.92 0.16
CA CYS A 222 6.84 5.34 -0.99
C CYS A 222 7.94 6.24 -1.59
N ASP A 223 9.05 5.64 -2.04
CA ASP A 223 10.05 6.37 -2.82
C ASP A 223 9.62 6.52 -4.30
N ARG A 224 9.01 5.46 -4.86
CA ARG A 224 8.42 5.42 -6.20
C ARG A 224 6.98 4.90 -6.16
N ILE A 225 6.10 5.53 -6.93
CA ILE A 225 4.68 5.16 -7.02
C ILE A 225 4.33 4.84 -8.48
N ASN A 226 3.90 3.61 -8.73
CA ASN A 226 3.33 3.18 -9.99
C ASN A 226 1.80 3.10 -9.82
N VAL A 227 1.06 3.99 -10.48
CA VAL A 227 -0.40 4.10 -10.40
C VAL A 227 -1.02 3.35 -11.58
N TYR A 228 -1.91 2.39 -11.32
CA TYR A 228 -2.58 1.58 -12.34
C TYR A 228 -4.06 1.92 -12.41
N GLY A 229 -4.59 2.11 -13.62
CA GLY A 229 -6.00 2.38 -13.87
C GLY A 229 -6.39 3.82 -13.57
N MET A 230 -5.55 4.79 -13.91
CA MET A 230 -5.90 6.20 -13.72
C MET A 230 -5.68 6.95 -15.00
N VAL A 231 -6.76 7.50 -15.57
CA VAL A 231 -6.71 8.35 -16.77
C VAL A 231 -6.20 9.76 -16.47
N PRO A 232 -5.63 10.48 -17.45
CA PRO A 232 -5.25 11.89 -17.28
C PRO A 232 -6.49 12.79 -17.06
N PRO A 233 -6.33 13.98 -16.47
CA PRO A 233 -7.45 14.83 -16.06
C PRO A 233 -8.33 15.34 -17.21
N ASP A 234 -7.81 15.38 -18.43
CA ASP A 234 -8.50 15.82 -19.65
C ASP A 234 -9.09 14.66 -20.48
N PHE A 235 -8.87 13.40 -20.08
CA PHE A 235 -9.30 12.20 -20.80
C PHE A 235 -10.78 12.25 -21.20
N CYS A 236 -11.68 12.51 -20.25
CA CYS A 236 -13.13 12.53 -20.48
C CYS A 236 -13.63 13.71 -21.33
N ARG A 237 -12.76 14.64 -21.71
CA ARG A 237 -13.06 15.71 -22.67
C ARG A 237 -12.65 15.36 -24.09
N ALA A 238 -11.81 14.34 -24.28
CA ALA A 238 -11.39 13.90 -25.59
C ALA A 238 -12.59 13.30 -26.36
N PRO A 239 -12.76 13.62 -27.65
CA PRO A 239 -13.95 13.22 -28.41
C PRO A 239 -14.10 11.71 -28.59
N ASN A 240 -13.00 10.94 -28.58
CA ASN A 240 -12.99 9.48 -28.83
C ASN A 240 -12.36 8.69 -27.67
N HIS A 241 -12.61 9.08 -26.42
CA HIS A 241 -12.10 8.34 -25.28
C HIS A 241 -12.79 6.96 -25.15
N THR A 242 -12.05 5.95 -24.69
CA THR A 242 -12.60 4.62 -24.44
C THR A 242 -13.60 4.66 -23.29
N LEU A 243 -14.76 4.04 -23.48
CA LEU A 243 -15.77 3.85 -22.43
C LEU A 243 -15.46 2.58 -21.64
N VAL A 244 -15.42 2.71 -20.31
CA VAL A 244 -15.20 1.61 -19.38
C VAL A 244 -16.10 1.77 -18.16
N PRO A 245 -16.48 0.69 -17.46
CA PRO A 245 -17.21 0.83 -16.21
C PRO A 245 -16.37 1.62 -15.20
N TYR A 246 -17.03 2.40 -14.34
CA TYR A 246 -16.38 3.16 -13.28
C TYR A 246 -15.56 2.29 -12.34
N HIS A 247 -16.06 1.08 -12.06
CA HIS A 247 -15.33 0.06 -11.33
C HIS A 247 -15.11 -1.20 -12.16
N TYR A 248 -13.89 -1.76 -12.18
CA TYR A 248 -13.60 -3.02 -12.91
C TYR A 248 -14.44 -4.20 -12.42
N TYR A 249 -14.91 -4.15 -11.18
CA TYR A 249 -15.69 -5.21 -10.54
C TYR A 249 -17.20 -4.98 -10.57
N GLU A 250 -17.66 -3.92 -11.24
CA GLU A 250 -19.07 -3.60 -11.45
C GLU A 250 -19.30 -3.36 -12.95
N PRO A 251 -19.28 -4.41 -13.80
CA PRO A 251 -19.41 -4.24 -15.26
C PRO A 251 -20.76 -3.66 -15.70
N MET A 252 -21.80 -3.82 -14.87
CA MET A 252 -23.11 -3.18 -15.06
C MET A 252 -23.23 -1.82 -14.36
N GLY A 253 -22.13 -1.33 -13.77
CA GLY A 253 -22.05 -0.04 -13.13
C GLY A 253 -22.07 1.11 -14.14
N PRO A 254 -22.11 2.36 -13.64
CA PRO A 254 -22.07 3.54 -14.50
C PRO A 254 -20.72 3.64 -15.24
N ASP A 255 -20.73 4.30 -16.39
CA ASP A 255 -19.52 4.65 -17.13
C ASP A 255 -18.59 5.57 -16.29
N GLU A 256 -17.28 5.36 -16.41
CA GLU A 256 -16.27 6.06 -15.63
C GLU A 256 -16.32 7.58 -15.85
N CYS A 257 -16.35 8.02 -17.12
CA CYS A 257 -16.32 9.43 -17.45
C CYS A 257 -17.63 10.14 -17.05
N THR A 258 -18.76 9.45 -17.18
CA THR A 258 -20.06 9.92 -16.69
C THR A 258 -20.02 10.16 -15.18
N MET A 259 -19.46 9.22 -14.41
CA MET A 259 -19.26 9.37 -12.96
C MET A 259 -18.34 10.54 -12.61
N TYR A 260 -17.20 10.65 -13.29
CA TYR A 260 -16.26 11.74 -13.07
C TYR A 260 -16.87 13.11 -13.35
N ILE A 261 -17.54 13.28 -14.49
CA ILE A 261 -18.15 14.57 -14.87
C ILE A 261 -19.30 14.93 -13.93
N SER A 262 -20.16 13.97 -13.57
CA SER A 262 -21.28 14.19 -12.66
C SER A 262 -20.80 14.68 -11.28
N HIS A 263 -19.83 13.98 -10.69
CA HIS A 263 -19.26 14.37 -9.40
C HIS A 263 -18.48 15.70 -9.49
N GLU A 264 -17.69 15.90 -10.55
CA GLU A 264 -16.91 17.12 -10.76
C GLU A 264 -17.81 18.36 -10.90
N ARG A 265 -19.03 18.22 -11.47
CA ARG A 265 -19.99 19.33 -11.62
C ARG A 265 -20.98 19.45 -10.47
N GLY A 266 -20.98 18.49 -9.53
CA GLY A 266 -21.85 18.49 -8.36
C GLY A 266 -21.79 19.80 -7.57
N ARG A 267 -22.97 20.22 -7.08
CA ARG A 267 -23.16 21.42 -6.23
C ARG A 267 -23.91 21.13 -4.92
N LYS A 268 -24.51 19.95 -4.79
CA LYS A 268 -25.29 19.51 -3.63
C LYS A 268 -24.99 18.04 -3.35
N GLY A 269 -24.89 17.66 -2.07
CA GLY A 269 -24.68 16.28 -1.64
C GLY A 269 -23.20 15.87 -1.51
N SER A 270 -22.96 14.56 -1.37
CA SER A 270 -21.63 13.98 -1.19
C SER A 270 -20.94 13.71 -2.54
N HIS A 271 -20.42 14.76 -3.18
CA HIS A 271 -19.66 14.64 -4.42
C HIS A 271 -18.16 14.90 -4.22
N HIS A 272 -17.38 14.41 -5.17
CA HIS A 272 -15.92 14.49 -5.19
C HIS A 272 -15.47 15.36 -6.37
N ARG A 273 -14.26 15.93 -6.30
CA ARG A 273 -13.68 16.66 -7.42
C ARG A 273 -12.64 15.80 -8.13
N PHE A 274 -13.07 14.65 -8.67
CA PHE A 274 -12.16 13.63 -9.23
C PHE A 274 -11.23 14.17 -10.31
N ILE A 275 -11.70 15.07 -11.18
CA ILE A 275 -10.89 15.65 -12.25
C ILE A 275 -9.91 16.67 -11.67
N THR A 276 -10.37 17.47 -10.70
CA THR A 276 -9.49 18.41 -9.98
C THR A 276 -8.39 17.69 -9.20
N GLU A 277 -8.71 16.61 -8.48
CA GLU A 277 -7.72 15.77 -7.79
C GLU A 277 -6.70 15.19 -8.76
N LYS A 278 -7.14 14.67 -9.92
CA LYS A 278 -6.23 14.18 -10.98
C LYS A 278 -5.28 15.25 -11.52
N ARG A 279 -5.70 16.52 -11.60
CA ARG A 279 -4.79 17.63 -11.97
C ARG A 279 -3.69 17.82 -10.93
N VAL A 280 -4.02 17.70 -9.64
CA VAL A 280 -3.01 17.73 -8.57
C VAL A 280 -2.05 16.55 -8.70
N PHE A 281 -2.56 15.34 -8.95
CA PHE A 281 -1.70 14.17 -9.12
C PHE A 281 -0.77 14.30 -10.33
N ALA A 282 -1.26 14.89 -11.44
CA ALA A 282 -0.43 15.24 -12.58
C ALA A 282 0.64 16.28 -12.22
N ASN A 283 0.32 17.29 -11.40
CA ASN A 283 1.32 18.24 -10.89
C ASN A 283 2.37 17.56 -9.99
N TRP A 284 1.93 16.70 -9.07
CA TRP A 284 2.81 15.91 -8.20
C TRP A 284 3.75 15.02 -9.00
N ALA A 285 3.27 14.40 -10.08
CA ALA A 285 4.10 13.56 -10.95
C ALA A 285 5.18 14.33 -11.75
N ARG A 286 5.12 15.68 -11.79
CA ARG A 286 6.23 16.50 -12.31
C ARG A 286 7.38 16.62 -11.32
N THR A 287 7.13 16.41 -10.03
CA THR A 287 8.10 16.64 -8.95
C THR A 287 8.52 15.35 -8.26
N PHE A 288 7.60 14.40 -8.11
CA PHE A 288 7.80 13.12 -7.44
C PHE A 288 7.85 11.98 -8.45
N ASN A 289 8.46 10.87 -8.05
CA ASN A 289 8.62 9.67 -8.87
C ASN A 289 7.30 8.88 -8.96
N ILE A 290 6.36 9.42 -9.75
CA ILE A 290 5.02 8.87 -9.99
C ILE A 290 4.88 8.53 -11.47
N HIS A 291 4.45 7.31 -11.77
CA HIS A 291 4.18 6.85 -13.12
C HIS A 291 2.75 6.32 -13.23
N PHE A 292 2.05 6.64 -14.30
CA PHE A 292 0.68 6.18 -14.54
C PHE A 292 0.63 5.12 -15.62
N PHE A 293 -0.19 4.10 -15.41
CA PHE A 293 -0.43 2.98 -16.30
C PHE A 293 -1.93 2.76 -16.49
N GLN A 294 -2.32 2.23 -17.66
CA GLN A 294 -3.71 2.00 -18.06
C GLN A 294 -4.58 3.28 -17.97
N PRO A 295 -4.41 4.24 -18.89
CA PRO A 295 -3.39 4.28 -19.95
C PRO A 295 -2.01 4.71 -19.43
N ASP A 296 -0.95 4.49 -20.23
CA ASP A 296 0.35 5.10 -19.94
C ASP A 296 0.29 6.60 -20.28
N TRP A 297 0.62 7.44 -19.32
CA TRP A 297 0.73 8.89 -19.54
C TRP A 297 1.66 9.53 -18.51
N LYS A 298 2.16 10.71 -18.88
CA LYS A 298 2.96 11.58 -18.01
C LYS A 298 2.52 13.02 -18.22
N PRO A 299 2.57 13.87 -17.17
CA PRO A 299 2.32 15.30 -17.33
C PRO A 299 3.41 15.94 -18.21
N ASP A 300 3.05 16.95 -19.00
CA ASP A 300 4.03 17.73 -19.78
C ASP A 300 5.06 18.39 -18.86
N SER A 301 6.34 18.32 -19.24
CA SER A 301 7.44 18.98 -18.52
C SER A 301 7.28 20.49 -18.62
N HIS A 302 7.15 21.21 -17.49
CA HIS A 302 7.24 22.67 -17.47
C HIS A 302 8.68 23.11 -17.20
N SER A 303 9.13 24.08 -18.02
CA SER A 303 10.41 24.80 -17.96
C SER A 303 10.52 25.79 -16.80
N GLY A 304 10.01 25.44 -15.61
CA GLY A 304 9.99 26.31 -14.45
C GLY A 304 10.17 25.53 -13.15
N LYS A 305 11.35 25.63 -12.55
CA LYS A 305 11.68 25.01 -11.25
C LYS A 305 10.89 25.70 -10.13
N HIS A 306 9.67 25.25 -9.85
CA HIS A 306 9.13 25.34 -8.50
C HIS A 306 9.40 24.02 -7.80
N MET A 307 10.43 24.01 -6.95
CA MET A 307 10.77 22.85 -6.11
C MET A 307 9.66 22.66 -5.07
N ILE A 308 8.68 21.80 -5.37
CA ILE A 308 7.70 21.37 -4.38
C ILE A 308 8.38 20.28 -3.55
N ILE A 309 8.83 20.64 -2.34
CA ILE A 309 9.31 19.67 -1.36
C ILE A 309 8.21 18.62 -1.15
N LYS A 310 8.57 17.33 -1.05
CA LYS A 310 7.62 16.26 -0.67
C LYS A 310 6.76 16.78 0.48
N PRO A 311 5.42 16.73 0.41
CA PRO A 311 4.60 17.17 1.53
C PRO A 311 4.93 16.29 2.74
N THR A 312 5.80 16.79 3.60
CA THR A 312 6.05 16.27 4.95
C THR A 312 4.98 16.87 5.83
N PHE A 313 4.06 16.01 6.27
CA PHE A 313 2.99 16.34 7.20
C PHE A 313 3.42 16.13 8.64
#